data_AF-A0A8B9YS59-F1
#
_entry.id   AF-A0A8B9YS59-F1
#
_cell.length_a   1.000
_cell.length_b   1.000
_cell.length_c   1.000
_cell.angle_alpha   90.00
_cell.angle_beta   90.00
_cell.angle_gamma   90.00
#
_symmetry.space_group_name_H-M   'P 1'
#
loop_
_entity.id
_entity.type
_entity.pdbx_description
1 polymer ?
#
loop_
_entity_poly.entity_id
_entity_poly.type
_entity_poly.pdbx_seq_one_letter_code
_entity_poly.pdbx_strand_id
1 'polypeptide(L)'
;MKAVLILGLLLLSVTVQGKKFERCELARTLRRYGLDGYKGVSLANWMCLTYGESRYNTRVTNYNPGSKSTDYGIFQINSKWWCNDGKTPKAVNGCGVSCSAMLKDDITQAVACAKKIVSRQGITAWYVIFLFSVHLGFTL
;
A
#
# COMPACT_ATOMS: atom_id res chain seq x y z
N MET A 1 11.68 -4.00 -43.56
CA MET A 1 12.30 -4.33 -42.26
C MET A 1 11.94 -3.35 -41.14
N LYS A 2 11.91 -2.02 -41.37
CA LYS A 2 11.50 -1.04 -40.33
C LYS A 2 10.04 -1.17 -39.86
N ALA A 3 9.10 -1.50 -40.76
CA ALA A 3 7.69 -1.66 -40.42
C ALA A 3 7.41 -2.82 -39.45
N VAL A 4 8.15 -3.93 -39.57
CA VAL A 4 8.01 -5.09 -38.68
C VAL A 4 8.52 -4.77 -37.27
N LEU A 5 9.58 -3.96 -37.17
CA LEU A 5 10.13 -3.51 -35.88
C LEU A 5 9.17 -2.55 -35.15
N ILE A 6 8.47 -1.67 -35.88
CA ILE A 6 7.47 -0.76 -35.29
C ILE A 6 6.21 -1.52 -34.87
N LEU A 7 5.76 -2.50 -35.67
CA LEU A 7 4.62 -3.34 -35.31
C LEU A 7 4.91 -4.25 -34.10
N GLY A 8 6.14 -4.75 -33.97
CA GLY A 8 6.60 -5.51 -32.81
C GLY A 8 6.68 -4.70 -31.52
N LEU A 9 7.01 -3.40 -31.59
CA LEU A 9 7.09 -2.52 -30.42
C LEU A 9 5.71 -2.16 -29.85
N LEU A 10 4.68 -2.04 -30.71
CA LEU A 10 3.29 -1.76 -30.33
C LEU A 10 2.59 -2.95 -29.64
N LEU A 11 3.07 -4.18 -29.88
CA LEU A 11 2.51 -5.40 -29.28
C LEU A 11 3.07 -5.72 -27.88
N LEU A 12 4.12 -5.00 -27.42
CA LEU A 12 4.80 -5.26 -26.14
C LEU A 12 4.37 -4.33 -25.00
N SER A 13 3.48 -3.37 -25.23
CA SER A 13 2.88 -2.59 -24.16
C SER A 13 1.80 -3.41 -23.44
N VAL A 14 2.23 -4.41 -22.68
CA VAL A 14 1.40 -4.96 -21.59
C VAL A 14 1.26 -3.83 -20.58
N THR A 15 0.12 -3.14 -20.62
CA THR A 15 -0.25 -2.23 -19.54
C THR A 15 -0.46 -3.08 -18.30
N VAL A 16 0.55 -3.12 -17.43
CA VAL A 16 0.45 -3.77 -16.12
C VAL A 16 -0.42 -2.85 -15.26
N GLN A 17 -1.73 -2.88 -15.48
CA GLN A 17 -2.72 -2.08 -14.76
C GLN A 17 -2.89 -2.63 -13.35
N GLY A 18 -2.74 -1.77 -12.34
CA GLY A 18 -2.86 -2.19 -10.94
C GLY A 18 -4.27 -2.63 -10.60
N LYS A 19 -4.40 -3.66 -9.77
CA LYS A 19 -5.71 -4.06 -9.25
C LYS A 19 -6.29 -2.94 -8.38
N LYS A 20 -7.50 -2.50 -8.72
CA LYS A 20 -8.33 -1.67 -7.85
C LYS A 20 -9.44 -2.56 -7.28
N PHE A 21 -9.41 -2.78 -5.97
CA PHE A 21 -10.43 -3.61 -5.33
C PHE A 21 -11.76 -2.88 -5.24
N GLU A 22 -12.85 -3.64 -5.38
CA GLU A 22 -14.17 -3.19 -4.97
C GLU A 22 -14.28 -3.18 -3.43
N ARG A 23 -15.11 -2.29 -2.87
CA ARG A 23 -15.21 -2.09 -1.41
C ARG A 23 -15.48 -3.40 -0.65
N CYS A 24 -16.49 -4.16 -1.07
CA CYS A 24 -16.87 -5.42 -0.41
C CYS A 24 -15.91 -6.58 -0.73
N GLU A 25 -15.18 -6.51 -1.84
CA GLU A 25 -14.13 -7.47 -2.17
C GLU A 25 -12.93 -7.28 -1.23
N LEU A 26 -12.48 -6.04 -1.06
CA LEU A 26 -11.38 -5.72 -0.16
C LEU A 26 -11.75 -6.07 1.29
N ALA A 27 -12.93 -5.68 1.78
CA ALA A 27 -13.35 -5.97 3.15
C ALA A 27 -13.30 -7.47 3.47
N ARG A 28 -13.80 -8.33 2.56
CA ARG A 28 -13.70 -9.79 2.70
C ARG A 28 -12.26 -10.28 2.66
N THR A 29 -11.44 -9.71 1.79
CA THR A 29 -10.02 -10.04 1.65
C THR A 29 -9.24 -9.70 2.94
N LEU A 30 -9.41 -8.50 3.48
CA LEU A 30 -8.75 -8.07 4.72
C LEU A 30 -9.21 -8.90 5.92
N ARG A 31 -10.51 -9.25 6.00
CA ARG A 31 -11.02 -10.18 7.02
C ARG A 31 -10.38 -11.56 6.90
N ARG A 32 -10.25 -12.12 5.69
CA ARG A 32 -9.57 -13.40 5.45
C ARG A 32 -8.10 -13.37 5.85
N TYR A 33 -7.41 -12.25 5.64
CA TYR A 33 -6.05 -12.06 6.13
C TYR A 33 -5.97 -11.77 7.64
N GLY A 34 -7.08 -11.78 8.38
CA GLY A 34 -7.12 -11.61 9.82
C GLY A 34 -6.74 -10.20 10.27
N LEU A 35 -7.21 -9.18 9.56
CA LEU A 35 -7.07 -7.78 9.98
C LEU A 35 -8.23 -7.28 10.83
N ASP A 36 -9.41 -7.92 10.76
CA ASP A 36 -10.57 -7.58 11.57
C ASP A 36 -10.28 -7.86 13.06
N GLY A 37 -10.15 -6.79 13.86
CA GLY A 37 -9.78 -6.87 15.28
C GLY A 37 -8.28 -7.00 15.54
N TYR A 38 -7.42 -6.97 14.51
CA TYR A 38 -5.98 -7.13 14.69
C TYR A 38 -5.41 -5.98 15.54
N LYS A 39 -4.87 -6.32 16.72
CA LYS A 39 -4.36 -5.35 17.71
C LYS A 39 -5.40 -4.29 18.09
N GLY A 40 -6.68 -4.66 18.14
CA GLY A 40 -7.78 -3.76 18.49
C GLY A 40 -8.27 -2.89 17.34
N VAL A 41 -7.70 -3.01 16.13
CA VAL A 41 -8.16 -2.24 14.97
C VAL A 41 -9.35 -2.95 14.31
N SER A 42 -10.50 -2.27 14.23
CA SER A 42 -11.68 -2.76 13.51
C SER A 42 -11.45 -2.88 12.00
N LEU A 43 -12.16 -3.78 11.33
CA LEU A 43 -12.15 -3.85 9.86
C LEU A 43 -12.54 -2.51 9.20
N ALA A 44 -13.45 -1.74 9.82
CA ALA A 44 -13.85 -0.43 9.31
C ALA A 44 -12.66 0.54 9.24
N ASN A 45 -11.81 0.58 10.27
CA ASN A 45 -10.61 1.42 10.27
C ASN A 45 -9.61 1.02 9.17
N TRP A 46 -9.43 -0.28 8.93
CA TRP A 46 -8.60 -0.76 7.80
C TRP A 46 -9.18 -0.37 6.43
N MET A 47 -10.50 -0.42 6.28
CA MET A 47 -11.18 0.02 5.06
C MET A 47 -11.03 1.53 4.86
N CYS A 48 -11.19 2.34 5.91
CA CYS A 48 -10.98 3.78 5.85
C CYS A 48 -9.53 4.15 5.48
N LEU A 49 -8.55 3.50 6.11
CA LEU A 49 -7.12 3.68 5.79
C LEU A 49 -6.86 3.39 4.32
N THR A 50 -7.21 2.20 3.83
CA THR A 50 -6.92 1.81 2.44
C THR A 50 -7.68 2.67 1.41
N TYR A 51 -8.86 3.19 1.77
CA TYR A 51 -9.57 4.14 0.93
C TYR A 51 -8.89 5.50 0.88
N GLY A 52 -8.45 6.01 2.03
CA GLY A 52 -7.78 7.30 2.14
C GLY A 52 -6.41 7.32 1.48
N GLU A 53 -5.62 6.27 1.69
CA GLU A 53 -4.25 6.17 1.18
C GLU A 53 -4.18 5.91 -0.32
N SER A 54 -5.01 5.01 -0.85
CA SER A 54 -4.82 4.50 -2.21
C SER A 54 -6.10 4.37 -3.03
N ARG A 55 -7.27 4.72 -2.47
CA ARG A 55 -8.58 4.44 -3.09
C ARG A 55 -8.69 2.97 -3.52
N TYR A 56 -8.17 2.06 -2.68
CA TYR A 56 -8.13 0.61 -2.88
C TYR A 56 -7.26 0.10 -4.04
N ASN A 57 -6.37 0.92 -4.59
CA ASN A 57 -5.51 0.54 -5.72
C ASN A 57 -4.15 0.01 -5.23
N THR A 58 -3.78 -1.19 -5.70
CA THR A 58 -2.55 -1.89 -5.29
C THR A 58 -1.27 -1.28 -5.85
N ARG A 59 -1.34 -0.42 -6.87
CA ARG A 59 -0.15 0.13 -7.55
C ARG A 59 0.03 1.64 -7.40
N VAL A 60 -0.61 2.25 -6.40
CA VAL A 60 -0.39 3.67 -6.10
C VAL A 60 1.00 3.87 -5.52
N THR A 61 1.70 4.89 -5.99
CA THR A 61 2.96 5.36 -5.40
C THR A 61 2.92 6.86 -5.21
N ASN A 62 3.44 7.33 -4.08
CA ASN A 62 3.56 8.75 -3.78
C ASN A 62 5.02 9.07 -3.42
N TYR A 63 5.65 10.00 -4.13
CA TYR A 63 7.03 10.41 -3.83
C TYR A 63 7.04 11.57 -2.84
N ASN A 64 7.89 11.47 -1.82
CA ASN A 64 8.03 12.45 -0.76
C ASN A 64 9.37 13.20 -0.89
N PRO A 65 9.42 14.41 -1.49
CA PRO A 65 10.67 15.10 -1.78
C PRO A 65 11.52 15.40 -0.54
N GLY A 66 10.86 15.75 0.59
CA GLY A 66 11.55 16.13 1.83
C GLY A 66 12.37 15.00 2.45
N SER A 67 11.87 13.77 2.40
CA SER A 67 12.56 12.58 2.92
C SER A 67 13.28 11.77 1.84
N LYS A 68 13.13 12.15 0.56
CA LYS A 68 13.56 11.41 -0.62
C LYS A 68 13.11 9.94 -0.60
N SER A 69 11.91 9.71 -0.07
CA SER A 69 11.29 8.38 0.07
C SER A 69 10.06 8.28 -0.82
N THR A 70 9.53 7.06 -0.99
CA THR A 70 8.29 6.82 -1.73
C THR A 70 7.38 5.91 -0.90
N ASP A 71 6.08 6.18 -0.92
CA ASP A 71 5.04 5.33 -0.35
C ASP A 71 4.52 4.37 -1.41
N TYR A 72 4.30 3.10 -1.04
CA TYR A 72 3.97 2.05 -1.99
C TYR A 72 2.68 1.30 -1.66
N GLY A 73 1.86 1.13 -2.69
CA GLY A 73 0.76 0.19 -2.75
C GLY A 73 -0.46 0.58 -1.93
N ILE A 74 -1.32 -0.41 -1.67
CA ILE A 74 -2.66 -0.20 -1.11
C ILE A 74 -2.66 0.43 0.30
N PHE A 75 -1.59 0.21 1.07
CA PHE A 75 -1.39 0.76 2.41
C PHE A 75 -0.38 1.93 2.43
N GLN A 76 0.11 2.40 1.27
CA GLN A 76 1.12 3.46 1.17
C GLN A 76 2.32 3.23 2.13
N ILE A 77 2.95 2.06 2.04
CA ILE A 77 4.07 1.68 2.90
C ILE A 77 5.33 2.43 2.47
N ASN A 78 5.92 3.21 3.38
CA ASN A 78 7.05 4.09 3.10
C ASN A 78 8.41 3.37 3.01
N SER A 79 9.19 3.67 1.97
CA SER A 79 10.53 3.10 1.72
C SER A 79 11.63 3.57 2.67
N LYS A 80 11.43 4.65 3.43
CA LYS A 80 12.41 5.10 4.42
C LYS A 80 12.53 4.11 5.57
N TRP A 81 11.42 3.45 5.93
CA TRP A 81 11.28 2.73 7.19
C TRP A 81 10.91 1.25 7.06
N TRP A 82 10.17 0.87 6.02
CA TRP A 82 9.45 -0.41 6.03
C TRP A 82 9.84 -1.36 4.90
N CYS A 83 10.15 -0.85 3.71
CA CYS A 83 10.56 -1.67 2.58
C CYS A 83 11.80 -1.09 1.91
N ASN A 84 12.53 -1.91 1.14
CA ASN A 84 13.69 -1.45 0.39
C ASN A 84 13.34 -1.20 -1.09
N ASP A 85 13.61 0.01 -1.60
CA ASP A 85 13.46 0.36 -3.01
C ASP A 85 14.80 0.56 -3.74
N GLY A 86 15.93 0.38 -3.04
CA GLY A 86 17.29 0.51 -3.59
C GLY A 86 17.74 1.95 -3.86
N LYS A 87 16.89 2.96 -3.65
CA LYS A 87 17.18 4.37 -3.99
C LYS A 87 16.93 5.35 -2.85
N THR A 88 16.16 4.97 -1.83
CA THR A 88 15.88 5.83 -0.68
C THR A 88 17.12 5.94 0.23
N PRO A 89 17.66 7.15 0.45
CA PRO A 89 18.91 7.32 1.20
C PRO A 89 18.71 7.03 2.69
N LYS A 90 19.68 6.35 3.32
CA LYS A 90 19.67 6.02 4.76
C LYS A 90 18.34 5.37 5.20
N ALA A 91 17.80 4.48 4.37
CA ALA A 91 16.58 3.74 4.66
C ALA A 91 16.84 2.55 5.58
N VAL A 92 15.82 2.13 6.32
CA VAL A 92 15.79 0.84 7.02
C VAL A 92 14.68 -0.02 6.42
N ASN A 93 14.91 -1.33 6.37
CA ASN A 93 13.95 -2.27 5.80
C ASN A 93 13.19 -3.00 6.91
N GLY A 94 12.31 -2.28 7.59
CA GLY A 94 11.59 -2.79 8.76
C GLY A 94 10.79 -4.07 8.52
N CYS A 95 10.29 -4.31 7.30
CA CYS A 95 9.56 -5.51 6.91
C CYS A 95 10.43 -6.57 6.24
N GLY A 96 11.70 -6.28 5.92
CA GLY A 96 12.61 -7.25 5.29
C GLY A 96 12.23 -7.62 3.85
N VAL A 97 11.57 -6.72 3.13
CA VAL A 97 11.01 -6.97 1.78
C VAL A 97 11.32 -5.84 0.80
N SER A 98 11.30 -6.15 -0.49
CA SER A 98 11.36 -5.12 -1.55
C SER A 98 10.07 -4.31 -1.60
N CYS A 99 10.16 -3.00 -1.83
CA CYS A 99 8.98 -2.15 -2.03
C CYS A 99 8.16 -2.56 -3.25
N SER A 100 8.76 -3.21 -4.26
CA SER A 100 8.00 -3.77 -5.39
C SER A 100 7.00 -4.85 -4.99
N ALA A 101 7.22 -5.53 -3.84
CA ALA A 101 6.25 -6.49 -3.32
C ALA A 101 4.95 -5.84 -2.83
N MET A 102 4.96 -4.53 -2.53
CA MET A 102 3.77 -3.76 -2.14
C MET A 102 2.88 -3.41 -3.34
N LEU A 103 3.40 -3.54 -4.57
CA LEU A 103 2.71 -3.20 -5.83
C LEU A 103 2.06 -4.42 -6.52
N LYS A 104 2.05 -5.58 -5.85
CA LYS A 104 1.41 -6.80 -6.37
C LYS A 104 -0.10 -6.76 -6.16
N ASP A 105 -0.84 -7.42 -7.05
CA ASP A 105 -2.29 -7.54 -6.91
C ASP A 105 -2.66 -8.51 -5.77
N ASP A 106 -1.78 -9.49 -5.51
CA ASP A 106 -1.76 -10.22 -4.25
C ASP A 106 -1.13 -9.36 -3.15
N ILE A 107 -1.99 -8.91 -2.24
CA ILE A 107 -1.64 -8.02 -1.13
C ILE A 107 -1.06 -8.74 0.10
N THR A 108 -0.76 -10.05 0.04
CA THR A 108 -0.26 -10.83 1.18
C THR A 108 0.95 -10.18 1.86
N GLN A 109 1.96 -9.78 1.09
CA GLN A 109 3.17 -9.12 1.60
C GLN A 109 2.86 -7.74 2.19
N ALA A 110 1.95 -6.99 1.56
CA ALA A 110 1.54 -5.68 2.03
C ALA A 110 0.78 -5.77 3.37
N VAL A 111 -0.10 -6.77 3.52
CA VAL A 111 -0.81 -7.04 4.78
C VAL A 111 0.17 -7.47 5.88
N ALA A 112 1.12 -8.36 5.58
CA ALA A 112 2.13 -8.78 6.55
C ALA A 112 2.95 -7.59 7.08
N CYS A 113 3.36 -6.69 6.19
CA CYS A 113 4.07 -5.48 6.57
C CYS A 113 3.19 -4.53 7.38
N ALA A 114 1.95 -4.26 6.96
CA ALA A 114 1.00 -3.42 7.70
C ALA A 114 0.74 -3.94 9.13
N LYS A 115 0.59 -5.26 9.30
CA LYS A 115 0.50 -5.90 10.63
C LYS A 115 1.72 -5.64 11.51
N LYS A 116 2.92 -5.64 10.92
CA LYS A 116 4.17 -5.34 11.63
C LYS A 116 4.23 -3.88 12.07
N ILE A 117 3.79 -2.96 11.22
CA ILE A 117 3.71 -1.52 11.53
C ILE A 117 2.75 -1.32 12.72
N VAL A 118 1.52 -1.82 12.62
CA VAL A 118 0.53 -1.68 13.71
C VAL A 118 1.01 -2.31 15.01
N SER A 119 1.70 -3.46 14.94
CA SER A 119 2.25 -4.07 16.16
C SER A 119 3.36 -3.26 16.81
N ARG A 120 4.04 -2.36 16.08
CA ARG A 120 5.14 -1.54 16.60
C ARG A 120 4.74 -0.12 16.97
N GLN A 121 3.80 0.46 16.22
CA GLN A 121 3.48 1.89 16.29
C GLN A 121 1.99 2.17 16.47
N GLY A 122 1.13 1.14 16.45
CA GLY A 122 -0.31 1.31 16.34
C GLY A 122 -0.74 1.76 14.95
N ILE A 123 -2.04 1.95 14.76
CA ILE A 123 -2.58 2.34 13.45
C ILE A 123 -2.47 3.85 13.17
N THR A 124 -2.15 4.63 14.20
CA THR A 124 -1.82 6.07 14.10
C THR A 124 -0.53 6.34 13.33
N ALA A 125 0.26 5.31 12.98
CA ALA A 125 1.39 5.46 12.07
C ALA A 125 0.99 6.01 10.68
N TRP A 126 -0.29 5.87 10.30
CA TRP A 126 -0.86 6.48 9.10
C TRP A 126 -1.54 7.81 9.43
N TYR A 127 -1.01 8.91 8.88
CA TYR A 127 -1.57 10.26 9.07
C TYR A 127 -3.02 10.37 8.59
N VAL A 128 -3.43 9.60 7.59
CA VAL A 128 -4.79 9.65 7.06
C VAL A 128 -5.85 9.27 8.11
N ILE A 129 -5.51 8.38 9.05
CA ILE A 129 -6.43 8.00 10.13
C ILE A 129 -6.67 9.16 11.08
N PHE A 130 -5.63 9.95 11.40
CA PHE A 130 -5.82 11.16 12.19
C PHE A 130 -6.77 12.15 11.52
N LEU A 131 -6.65 12.34 10.20
CA LEU A 131 -7.55 13.22 9.45
C LEU A 131 -9.00 12.72 9.50
N PHE A 132 -9.24 11.41 9.33
CA PHE A 132 -10.59 10.86 9.40
C PHE A 132 -11.19 10.88 10.81
N SER A 133 -10.41 10.61 11.86
CA SER A 133 -10.89 10.70 13.24
C SER A 133 -11.28 12.14 13.62
N VAL A 134 -10.53 13.14 13.14
CA VAL A 134 -10.83 14.56 13.42
C VAL A 134 -12.01 15.10 12.60
N HIS A 135 -12.21 14.65 11.36
CA HIS A 135 -13.30 15.16 10.49
C HIS A 135 -14.60 14.37 10.53
N LEU A 136 -14.58 13.06 10.85
CA LEU A 136 -15.77 12.20 10.78
C LEU A 136 -16.27 11.70 12.13
N GLY A 137 -15.68 12.14 13.25
CA GLY A 137 -16.17 11.81 14.60
C GLY A 137 -16.05 10.31 14.97
N PHE A 138 -15.22 9.54 14.26
CA PHE A 138 -14.93 8.15 14.63
C PHE A 138 -13.88 8.12 15.74
N THR A 139 -14.32 7.79 16.95
CA THR A 139 -13.45 7.50 18.10
C THR A 139 -12.75 6.16 17.86
N LEU A 140 -11.42 6.14 18.03
CA LEU A 140 -10.59 4.93 17.98
C LEU A 140 -10.81 4.05 19.21
#